data_AF-A0AAW2YEK7-F1
#
_entry.id   AF-A0AAW2YEK7-F1
#
_cell.length_a   1.000
_cell.length_b   1.000
_cell.length_c   1.000
_cell.angle_alpha   90.00
_cell.angle_beta   90.00
_cell.angle_gamma   90.00
#
_symmetry.space_group_name_H-M   'P 1'
#
loop_
_entity.id
_entity.type
_entity.pdbx_description
1 polymer ?
#
loop_
_entity_poly.entity_id
_entity_poly.type
_entity_poly.pdbx_seq_one_letter_code
_entity_poly.pdbx_strand_id
1 'polypeptide(L)'
;MCSIVSPSCCNILGESAPPERQVSPEKQYRAALLRSRFADIIIKAQENTIEKGGKPDSEKLKLEKEELERRRREEKARLQAEAKAAEEARKKAEVEAAAEARRKRELDREAARQALQQMEKTVDINENSQFMEDLEMFRSAPDEHLHSFIEEASPENSLNGLGSFKFRANSNPLEQLGLYMKNDEEEEEEVEPQSILDTSNDPEEGEID
;
A
#
# COMPACT_ATOMS: atom_id res chain seq x y z
N MET A 1 64.33 63.49 -5.37
CA MET A 1 63.94 63.81 -4.00
C MET A 1 62.88 62.82 -3.54
N CYS A 2 63.11 62.23 -2.36
CA CYS A 2 62.24 61.41 -1.53
C CYS A 2 61.59 60.14 -2.10
N SER A 3 62.27 59.04 -1.80
CA SER A 3 61.72 57.70 -1.54
C SER A 3 60.56 57.73 -0.54
N ILE A 4 59.55 56.88 -0.75
CA ILE A 4 58.84 56.22 0.34
C ILE A 4 58.74 54.73 -0.01
N VAL A 5 59.51 53.94 0.73
CA VAL A 5 59.46 52.48 0.80
C VAL A 5 58.77 52.14 2.13
N SER A 6 57.99 51.06 2.12
CA SER A 6 57.55 50.22 3.27
C SER A 6 56.13 50.45 3.82
N PRO A 7 55.51 49.46 4.51
CA PRO A 7 55.92 48.05 4.74
C PRO A 7 54.81 47.00 4.51
N SER A 8 55.27 45.75 4.38
CA SER A 8 54.66 44.50 4.86
C SER A 8 53.33 44.59 5.63
N CYS A 9 52.34 43.81 5.19
CA CYS A 9 51.38 43.16 6.09
C CYS A 9 51.25 41.69 5.66
N CYS A 10 52.21 40.90 6.09
CA CYS A 10 52.01 39.47 6.29
C CYS A 10 51.04 39.26 7.46
N ASN A 11 50.06 38.39 7.24
CA ASN A 11 49.22 37.68 8.22
C ASN A 11 48.08 38.46 8.90
N ILE A 12 46.85 38.09 8.52
CA ILE A 12 45.80 37.47 9.36
C ILE A 12 44.47 37.76 8.64
N LEU A 13 43.92 36.76 7.95
CA LEU A 13 42.48 36.67 7.79
C LEU A 13 42.10 35.21 7.56
N GLY A 14 41.83 34.52 8.66
CA GLY A 14 40.95 33.38 8.63
C GLY A 14 39.59 33.81 8.07
N GLU A 15 39.03 32.94 7.24
CA GLU A 15 37.59 32.88 7.01
C GLU A 15 36.93 34.16 6.48
N SER A 16 37.38 34.62 5.32
CA SER A 16 36.53 35.41 4.42
C SER A 16 36.41 34.66 3.10
N ALA A 17 35.61 33.60 3.11
CA ALA A 17 35.07 33.09 1.85
C ALA A 17 34.27 34.23 1.18
N PRO A 18 34.52 34.57 -0.09
CA PRO A 18 33.69 35.55 -0.79
C PRO A 18 32.23 35.06 -0.76
N PRO A 19 31.23 35.98 -0.80
CA PRO A 19 29.82 35.62 -0.77
C PRO A 19 29.59 34.52 -1.81
N GLU A 20 28.94 33.44 -1.37
CA GLU A 20 28.71 32.22 -2.12
C GLU A 20 28.21 32.57 -3.52
N ARG A 21 29.13 32.60 -4.50
CA ARG A 21 28.76 32.87 -5.89
C ARG A 21 27.82 31.74 -6.28
N GLN A 22 26.56 32.07 -6.55
CA GLN A 22 25.60 31.10 -7.07
C GLN A 22 26.16 30.55 -8.38
N VAL A 23 26.75 29.37 -8.31
CA VAL A 23 27.22 28.62 -9.47
C VAL A 23 26.13 27.63 -9.88
N SER A 24 26.15 27.21 -11.15
CA SER A 24 25.20 26.20 -11.63
C SER A 24 25.29 24.92 -10.79
N PRO A 25 24.19 24.15 -10.65
CA PRO A 25 24.16 22.90 -9.87
C PRO A 25 25.29 21.92 -10.24
N GLU A 26 25.62 21.85 -11.53
CA GLU A 26 26.72 21.03 -12.05
C GLU A 26 28.10 21.47 -11.54
N LYS A 27 28.34 22.78 -11.43
CA LYS A 27 29.59 23.33 -10.87
C LYS A 27 29.67 23.10 -9.36
N GLN A 28 28.56 23.23 -8.64
CA GLN A 28 28.44 22.86 -7.22
C GLN A 28 28.78 21.38 -7.01
N TYR A 29 28.17 20.49 -7.79
CA TYR A 29 28.42 19.05 -7.72
C TYR A 29 29.88 18.71 -8.00
N ARG A 30 30.46 19.29 -9.06
CA ARG A 30 31.88 19.12 -9.38
C ARG A 30 32.78 19.63 -8.24
N ALA A 31 32.46 20.77 -7.65
CA ALA A 31 33.21 21.30 -6.52
C ALA A 31 33.12 20.38 -5.28
N ALA A 32 31.94 19.84 -4.98
CA ALA A 32 31.74 18.89 -3.88
C ALA A 32 32.57 17.61 -4.08
N LEU A 33 32.56 17.04 -5.30
CA LEU A 33 33.39 15.88 -5.63
C LEU A 33 34.88 16.17 -5.49
N LEU A 34 35.35 17.32 -5.98
CA LEU A 34 36.75 17.72 -5.85
C LEU A 34 37.13 17.91 -4.37
N ARG A 35 36.31 18.60 -3.59
CA ARG A 35 36.52 18.77 -2.15
C ARG A 35 36.60 17.42 -1.42
N SER A 36 35.70 16.49 -1.74
CA SER A 36 35.71 15.15 -1.16
C SER A 36 36.97 14.36 -1.56
N ARG A 37 37.36 14.36 -2.83
CA ARG A 37 38.55 13.62 -3.32
C ARG A 37 39.86 14.13 -2.71
N PHE A 38 39.96 15.44 -2.48
CA PHE A 38 41.19 16.06 -2.00
C PHE A 38 41.22 16.25 -0.48
N ALA A 39 40.13 15.99 0.24
CA ALA A 39 40.07 16.18 1.69
C ALA A 39 41.21 15.46 2.41
N ASP A 40 41.37 14.15 2.17
CA ASP A 40 42.39 13.34 2.84
C ASP A 40 43.81 13.75 2.45
N ILE A 41 44.02 14.17 1.19
CA ILE A 41 45.32 14.61 0.69
C ILE A 41 45.72 15.94 1.35
N ILE A 42 44.77 16.87 1.51
CA ILE A 42 45.00 18.16 2.15
C ILE A 42 45.33 17.96 3.63
N ILE A 43 44.54 17.15 4.35
CA ILE A 43 44.77 16.83 5.76
C ILE A 43 46.15 16.20 5.94
N LYS A 44 46.47 15.18 5.13
CA LYS A 44 47.77 14.51 5.19
C LYS A 44 48.93 15.45 4.85
N ALA A 45 48.77 16.34 3.87
CA ALA A 45 49.80 17.32 3.55
C ALA A 45 50.03 18.31 4.70
N GLN A 46 48.96 18.76 5.34
CA GLN A 46 49.01 19.63 6.52
C GLN A 46 49.75 18.93 7.68
N GLU A 47 49.36 17.71 8.04
CA GLU A 47 50.03 16.91 9.08
C GLU A 47 51.54 16.81 8.84
N ASN A 48 51.96 16.48 7.61
CA ASN A 48 53.37 16.37 7.23
C ASN A 48 54.13 17.71 7.26
N THR A 49 53.48 18.83 6.93
CA THR A 49 54.11 20.16 7.01
C THR A 49 54.33 20.61 8.44
N ILE A 50 53.41 20.25 9.34
CA ILE A 50 53.50 20.63 10.76
C ILE A 50 54.56 19.78 11.47
N GLU A 51 54.68 18.49 11.13
CA GLU A 51 55.71 17.58 11.65
C GLU A 51 57.16 18.07 11.38
N LYS A 52 57.37 18.82 10.29
CA LYS A 52 58.70 19.36 9.90
C LYS A 52 59.00 20.76 10.45
N GLY A 53 58.01 21.51 10.95
CA GLY A 53 58.15 22.96 11.23
C GLY A 53 57.75 23.42 12.64
N GLY A 54 57.08 22.59 13.43
CA GLY A 54 56.72 22.93 14.81
C GLY A 54 55.66 21.97 15.29
N LYS A 55 55.94 21.22 16.37
CA LYS A 55 55.02 20.21 16.90
C LYS A 55 53.63 20.85 17.08
N PRO A 56 52.60 20.40 16.33
CA PRO A 56 51.25 20.70 16.75
C PRO A 56 51.09 20.00 18.10
N ASP A 57 50.43 20.67 19.04
CA ASP A 57 50.10 20.04 20.32
C ASP A 57 49.28 18.78 20.01
N SER A 58 49.88 17.59 20.09
CA SER A 58 49.27 16.34 19.62
C SER A 58 47.93 16.09 20.32
N GLU A 59 47.78 16.61 21.54
CA GLU A 59 46.55 16.60 22.31
C GLU A 59 45.46 17.49 21.70
N LYS A 60 45.80 18.67 21.16
CA LYS A 60 44.83 19.56 20.49
C LYS A 60 44.24 18.93 19.23
N LEU A 61 45.04 18.25 18.43
CA LEU A 61 44.56 17.56 17.23
C LEU A 61 43.62 16.39 17.57
N LYS A 62 43.90 15.66 18.65
CA LYS A 62 43.02 14.60 19.14
C LYS A 62 41.67 15.15 19.62
N LEU A 63 41.69 16.25 20.37
CA LEU A 63 40.49 16.94 20.85
C LEU A 63 39.64 17.49 19.70
N GLU A 64 40.25 18.12 18.69
CA GLU A 64 39.54 18.64 17.52
C GLU A 64 38.87 17.52 16.70
N LYS A 65 39.58 16.40 16.53
CA LYS A 65 39.02 15.21 15.86
C LYS A 65 37.83 14.62 16.62
N GLU A 66 37.93 14.52 17.95
CA GLU A 66 36.84 14.05 18.81
C GLU A 66 35.63 15.01 18.76
N GLU A 67 35.87 16.32 18.77
CA GLU A 67 34.80 17.32 18.67
C GLU A 67 34.07 17.24 17.31
N LEU A 68 34.81 17.12 16.20
CA LEU A 68 34.21 16.93 14.87
C LEU A 68 33.39 15.64 14.80
N GLU A 69 33.88 14.56 15.41
CA GLU A 69 33.16 13.30 15.45
C GLU A 69 31.88 13.39 16.30
N ARG A 70 31.94 14.10 17.43
CA ARG A 70 30.78 14.38 18.29
C ARG A 70 29.73 15.18 17.53
N ARG A 71 30.11 16.27 16.86
CA ARG A 71 29.20 17.07 16.02
C ARG A 71 28.57 16.23 14.91
N ARG A 72 29.34 15.34 14.27
CA ARG A 72 28.81 14.43 13.25
C ARG A 72 27.79 13.45 13.82
N ARG A 73 28.01 12.90 15.01
CA ARG A 73 27.05 12.02 15.70
C ARG A 73 25.78 12.78 16.08
N GLU A 74 25.91 13.98 16.63
CA GLU A 74 24.79 14.85 17.01
C GLU A 74 23.93 15.22 15.80
N GLU A 75 24.54 15.71 14.71
CA GLU A 75 23.82 16.04 13.47
C GLU A 75 23.17 14.80 12.84
N LYS A 76 23.85 13.65 12.85
CA LYS A 76 23.24 12.39 12.39
C LYS A 76 22.04 11.98 13.25
N ALA A 77 22.15 12.09 14.58
CA ALA A 77 21.06 11.75 15.49
C ALA A 77 19.87 12.71 15.30
N ARG A 78 20.14 14.00 15.12
CA ARG A 78 19.13 15.02 14.82
C ARG A 78 18.37 14.70 13.53
N LEU A 79 19.09 14.46 12.42
CA LEU A 79 18.49 14.10 11.14
C LEU A 79 17.70 12.77 11.22
N GLN A 80 18.20 11.80 11.98
CA GLN A 80 17.48 10.54 12.20
C GLN A 80 16.21 10.73 13.03
N ALA A 81 16.22 11.57 14.06
CA ALA A 81 15.04 11.89 14.85
C ALA A 81 13.98 12.61 14.00
N GLU A 82 14.41 13.55 13.15
CA GLU A 82 13.52 14.24 12.20
C GLU A 82 12.91 13.27 11.19
N ALA A 83 13.70 12.35 10.63
CA ALA A 83 13.21 11.32 9.72
C ALA A 83 12.18 10.38 10.39
N LYS A 84 12.44 9.96 11.64
CA LYS A 84 11.50 9.15 12.42
C LYS A 84 10.20 9.91 12.70
N ALA A 85 10.29 11.17 13.10
CA ALA A 85 9.10 12.01 13.34
C ALA A 85 8.25 12.19 12.07
N ALA A 86 8.89 12.37 10.90
CA ALA A 86 8.20 12.46 9.62
C ALA A 86 7.52 11.14 9.22
N GLU A 87 8.16 10.00 9.50
CA GLU A 87 7.59 8.68 9.24
C GLU A 87 6.38 8.39 10.13
N GLU A 88 6.48 8.70 11.43
CA GLU A 88 5.35 8.58 12.36
C GLU A 88 4.18 9.47 11.97
N ALA A 89 4.44 10.70 11.52
CA ALA A 89 3.39 11.61 11.04
C ALA A 89 2.67 11.02 9.82
N ARG A 90 3.41 10.40 8.87
CA ARG A 90 2.80 9.71 7.72
C ARG A 90 1.94 8.53 8.15
N LYS A 91 2.46 7.67 9.04
CA LYS A 91 1.70 6.53 9.57
C LYS A 91 0.42 6.97 10.28
N LYS A 92 0.48 8.02 11.10
CA LYS A 92 -0.70 8.58 11.79
C LYS A 92 -1.74 9.10 10.81
N ALA A 93 -1.32 9.85 9.79
CA ALA A 93 -2.22 10.35 8.75
C ALA A 93 -2.89 9.22 7.95
N GLU A 94 -2.15 8.14 7.66
CA GLU A 94 -2.70 6.96 6.98
C GLU A 94 -3.74 6.23 7.84
N VAL A 95 -3.45 6.03 9.13
CA VAL A 95 -4.40 5.41 10.08
C VAL A 95 -5.66 6.26 10.20
N GLU A 96 -5.53 7.58 10.29
CA GLU A 96 -6.67 8.50 10.36
C GLU A 96 -7.51 8.46 9.08
N ALA A 97 -6.88 8.51 7.90
CA ALA A 97 -7.57 8.39 6.62
C ALA A 97 -8.30 7.05 6.48
N ALA A 98 -7.68 5.94 6.94
CA ALA A 98 -8.31 4.63 6.96
C ALA A 98 -9.51 4.58 7.92
N ALA A 99 -9.42 5.22 9.08
CA ALA A 99 -10.52 5.33 10.04
C ALA A 99 -11.69 6.18 9.47
N GLU A 100 -11.38 7.29 8.81
CA GLU A 100 -12.40 8.12 8.14
C GLU A 100 -13.09 7.35 7.00
N ALA A 101 -12.33 6.60 6.19
CA ALA A 101 -12.88 5.76 5.14
C ALA A 101 -13.80 4.64 5.69
N ARG A 102 -13.44 4.04 6.84
CA ARG A 102 -14.32 3.08 7.53
C ARG A 102 -15.61 3.74 8.00
N ARG A 103 -15.53 4.91 8.63
CA ARG A 103 -16.73 5.67 9.06
C ARG A 103 -17.66 5.97 7.88
N LYS A 104 -17.13 6.38 6.73
CA LYS A 104 -17.95 6.63 5.53
C LYS A 104 -18.70 5.38 5.08
N ARG A 105 -18.02 4.23 5.00
CA ARG A 105 -18.67 2.96 4.63
C ARG A 105 -19.74 2.53 5.62
N GLU A 106 -19.54 2.82 6.91
CA GLU A 106 -20.52 2.51 7.95
C GLU A 106 -21.76 3.39 7.84
N LEU A 107 -21.60 4.69 7.57
CA LEU A 107 -22.72 5.59 7.27
C LEU A 107 -23.51 5.12 6.05
N ASP A 108 -22.85 4.73 4.97
CA ASP A 108 -23.52 4.21 3.78
C ASP A 108 -24.29 2.92 4.09
N ARG A 109 -23.72 2.05 4.93
CA ARG A 109 -24.37 0.82 5.39
C ARG A 109 -25.61 1.12 6.25
N GLU A 110 -25.53 2.10 7.13
CA GLU A 110 -26.66 2.53 7.95
C GLU A 110 -27.76 3.19 7.12
N ALA A 111 -27.39 4.03 6.14
CA ALA A 111 -28.33 4.62 5.20
C ALA A 111 -29.08 3.54 4.40
N ALA A 112 -28.38 2.50 3.94
CA ALA A 112 -28.99 1.36 3.27
C ALA A 112 -29.98 0.60 4.18
N ARG A 113 -29.65 0.41 5.46
CA ARG A 113 -30.59 -0.18 6.43
C ARG A 113 -31.85 0.66 6.59
N GLN A 114 -31.71 1.98 6.70
CA GLN A 114 -32.85 2.88 6.80
C GLN A 114 -33.71 2.82 5.52
N ALA A 115 -33.08 2.78 4.34
CA ALA A 115 -33.81 2.66 3.07
C ALA A 115 -34.64 1.37 3.00
N LEU A 116 -34.08 0.23 3.38
CA LEU A 116 -34.82 -1.04 3.43
C LEU A 116 -35.99 -0.98 4.44
N GLN A 117 -35.77 -0.37 5.61
CA GLN A 117 -36.83 -0.21 6.60
C GLN A 117 -37.97 0.70 6.11
N GLN A 118 -37.65 1.75 5.33
CA GLN A 118 -38.68 2.59 4.72
C GLN A 118 -39.43 1.83 3.62
N MET A 119 -38.71 1.07 2.78
CA MET A 119 -39.34 0.22 1.77
C MET A 119 -40.30 -0.78 2.39
N GLU A 120 -39.91 -1.47 3.46
CA GLU A 120 -40.76 -2.40 4.21
C GLU A 120 -42.06 -1.73 4.69
N LYS A 121 -41.99 -0.48 5.17
CA LYS A 121 -43.18 0.26 5.61
C LYS A 121 -44.07 0.73 4.47
N THR A 122 -43.47 1.05 3.32
CA THR A 122 -44.21 1.59 2.16
C THR A 122 -44.74 0.52 1.21
N VAL A 123 -44.22 -0.71 1.29
CA VAL A 123 -44.71 -1.86 0.53
C VAL A 123 -45.81 -2.52 1.37
N ASP A 124 -47.04 -2.09 1.16
CA ASP A 124 -48.22 -2.62 1.86
C ASP A 124 -48.63 -3.96 1.23
N ILE A 125 -48.15 -5.08 1.80
CA ILE A 125 -48.44 -6.45 1.31
C ILE A 125 -49.80 -6.95 1.87
N ASN A 126 -50.50 -6.17 2.70
CA ASN A 126 -51.75 -6.60 3.32
C ASN A 126 -52.98 -6.41 2.42
N GLU A 127 -52.90 -6.88 1.18
CA GLU A 127 -54.05 -7.05 0.28
C GLU A 127 -54.80 -8.38 0.54
N ASN A 128 -54.32 -9.25 1.44
CA ASN A 128 -54.90 -10.58 1.69
C ASN A 128 -56.39 -10.58 2.03
N SER A 129 -56.91 -9.54 2.70
CA SER A 129 -58.35 -9.44 2.96
C SER A 129 -59.15 -9.03 1.73
N GLN A 130 -58.59 -8.19 0.85
CA GLN A 130 -59.21 -7.81 -0.42
C GLN A 130 -59.13 -8.96 -1.44
N PHE A 131 -58.00 -9.67 -1.52
CA PHE A 131 -57.85 -10.83 -2.40
C PHE A 131 -58.86 -11.96 -2.09
N MET A 132 -59.17 -12.18 -0.82
CA MET A 132 -60.18 -13.17 -0.44
C MET A 132 -61.60 -12.75 -0.85
N GLU A 133 -61.93 -11.46 -0.73
CA GLU A 133 -63.21 -10.88 -1.17
C GLU A 133 -63.36 -10.91 -2.70
N ASP A 134 -62.28 -10.59 -3.43
CA ASP A 134 -62.22 -10.66 -4.90
C ASP A 134 -62.41 -12.10 -5.41
N LEU A 135 -61.78 -13.10 -4.76
CA LEU A 135 -61.94 -14.51 -5.09
C LEU A 135 -63.36 -15.04 -4.84
N GLU A 136 -64.03 -14.55 -3.79
CA GLU A 136 -65.43 -14.88 -3.50
C GLU A 136 -66.37 -14.30 -4.56
N MET A 137 -66.09 -13.08 -5.04
CA MET A 137 -66.84 -12.43 -6.11
C MET A 137 -66.81 -13.23 -7.42
N PHE A 138 -65.64 -13.76 -7.82
CA PHE A 138 -65.54 -14.63 -9.01
C PHE A 138 -66.31 -15.95 -8.88
N ARG A 139 -66.46 -16.47 -7.66
CA ARG A 139 -67.19 -17.72 -7.41
C ARG A 139 -68.72 -17.52 -7.46
N SER A 140 -69.20 -16.28 -7.35
CA SER A 140 -70.63 -15.95 -7.34
C SER A 140 -71.27 -15.78 -8.73
N ALA A 141 -70.52 -15.97 -9.82
CA ALA A 141 -71.10 -16.05 -11.16
C ALA A 141 -71.88 -17.38 -11.34
N PRO A 142 -73.07 -17.40 -11.98
CA PRO A 142 -73.85 -18.62 -12.16
C PRO A 142 -73.08 -19.62 -13.04
N ASP A 143 -72.93 -20.85 -12.54
CA ASP A 143 -72.30 -21.99 -13.19
C ASP A 143 -73.20 -22.57 -14.30
N GLU A 144 -73.48 -21.79 -15.34
CA GLU A 144 -74.31 -22.26 -16.48
C GLU A 144 -73.53 -22.40 -17.80
N HIS A 145 -72.21 -22.15 -17.84
CA HIS A 145 -71.45 -22.19 -19.10
C HIS A 145 -70.11 -22.95 -19.09
N LEU A 146 -69.77 -23.69 -18.03
CA LEU A 146 -68.51 -24.45 -17.95
C LEU A 146 -68.61 -25.93 -18.32
N HIS A 147 -69.75 -26.43 -18.79
CA HIS A 147 -69.86 -27.80 -19.31
C HIS A 147 -69.66 -27.91 -20.84
N SER A 148 -69.43 -26.80 -21.54
CA SER A 148 -69.37 -26.78 -23.02
C SER A 148 -67.95 -26.75 -23.61
N PHE A 149 -66.89 -26.66 -22.81
CA PHE A 149 -65.53 -26.44 -23.33
C PHE A 149 -64.55 -27.62 -23.17
N ILE A 150 -64.99 -28.74 -22.58
CA ILE A 150 -64.12 -29.91 -22.33
C ILE A 150 -64.29 -31.00 -23.41
N GLU A 151 -65.25 -30.86 -24.33
CA GLU A 151 -65.60 -31.93 -25.30
C GLU A 151 -65.07 -31.74 -26.74
N GLU A 152 -64.16 -30.79 -27.02
CA GLU A 152 -63.52 -30.70 -28.35
C GLU A 152 -62.03 -30.33 -28.27
N ALA A 153 -61.18 -31.33 -27.96
CA ALA A 153 -59.80 -31.38 -28.45
C ALA A 153 -59.21 -32.79 -28.26
N SER A 154 -59.81 -33.77 -28.94
CA SER A 154 -59.01 -34.92 -29.39
C SER A 154 -58.25 -34.50 -30.64
N PRO A 155 -56.91 -34.52 -30.60
CA PRO A 155 -56.21 -35.16 -31.70
C PRO A 155 -55.08 -36.06 -31.21
N GLU A 156 -55.15 -37.33 -31.61
CA GLU A 156 -53.96 -38.13 -31.91
C GLU A 156 -52.96 -37.34 -32.77
N ASN A 157 -51.67 -37.59 -32.54
CA ASN A 157 -50.52 -37.18 -33.36
C ASN A 157 -50.13 -35.69 -33.41
N SER A 158 -49.16 -35.32 -32.56
CA SER A 158 -47.83 -35.00 -33.10
C SER A 158 -46.74 -35.23 -32.05
N LEU A 159 -46.10 -36.38 -32.22
CA LEU A 159 -44.67 -36.58 -32.03
C LEU A 159 -43.88 -35.29 -32.37
N ASN A 160 -43.04 -34.81 -31.44
CA ASN A 160 -42.02 -33.76 -31.59
C ASN A 160 -42.49 -32.30 -31.71
N GLY A 161 -42.64 -31.60 -30.58
CA GLY A 161 -42.79 -30.13 -30.55
C GLY A 161 -42.06 -29.41 -29.40
N LEU A 162 -41.42 -30.14 -28.49
CA LEU A 162 -40.52 -29.59 -27.49
C LEU A 162 -39.38 -30.59 -27.40
N GLY A 163 -38.17 -30.14 -27.76
CA GLY A 163 -37.00 -30.98 -27.97
C GLY A 163 -36.96 -32.12 -26.96
N SER A 164 -37.16 -33.34 -27.47
CA SER A 164 -37.05 -34.56 -26.67
C SER A 164 -35.60 -34.63 -26.21
N PHE A 165 -35.31 -34.01 -25.07
CA PHE A 165 -34.12 -34.30 -24.30
C PHE A 165 -34.28 -35.77 -23.97
N LYS A 166 -33.60 -36.61 -24.76
CA LYS A 166 -33.52 -38.03 -24.48
C LYS A 166 -32.69 -38.13 -23.21
N PHE A 167 -33.37 -38.05 -22.07
CA PHE A 167 -32.75 -38.32 -20.79
C PHE A 167 -32.24 -39.75 -20.89
N ARG A 168 -30.93 -39.92 -21.08
CA ARG A 168 -30.32 -41.24 -20.99
C ARG A 168 -30.68 -41.74 -19.60
N ALA A 169 -31.42 -42.85 -19.53
CA ALA A 169 -32.16 -43.33 -18.35
C ALA A 169 -31.30 -43.63 -17.11
N ASN A 170 -29.99 -43.37 -17.19
CA ASN A 170 -28.95 -43.74 -16.25
C ASN A 170 -28.06 -42.55 -15.89
N SER A 171 -28.33 -41.34 -16.43
CA SER A 171 -27.51 -40.15 -16.17
C SER A 171 -28.30 -39.11 -15.40
N ASN A 172 -27.60 -38.39 -14.54
CA ASN A 172 -28.19 -37.38 -13.67
C ASN A 172 -28.83 -36.27 -14.52
N PRO A 173 -30.08 -35.83 -14.24
CA PRO A 173 -30.71 -34.73 -14.95
C PRO A 173 -29.86 -33.44 -14.93
N LEU A 174 -29.10 -33.19 -13.86
CA LEU A 174 -28.22 -32.02 -13.76
C LEU A 174 -27.05 -32.08 -14.74
N GLU A 175 -26.48 -33.27 -15.00
CA GLU A 175 -25.40 -33.44 -15.97
C GLU A 175 -25.87 -33.14 -17.39
N GLN A 176 -27.11 -33.54 -17.72
CA GLN A 176 -27.68 -33.29 -19.04
C GLN A 176 -28.01 -31.82 -19.28
N LEU A 177 -28.31 -31.08 -18.22
CA LEU A 177 -28.50 -29.64 -18.25
C LEU A 177 -27.17 -28.86 -18.17
N GLY A 178 -26.03 -29.55 -18.03
CA GLY A 178 -24.73 -28.92 -17.84
C GLY A 178 -24.58 -28.18 -16.50
N LEU A 179 -25.48 -28.46 -15.54
CA LEU A 179 -25.50 -27.85 -14.21
C LEU A 179 -24.79 -28.71 -13.16
N TYR A 180 -24.36 -29.91 -13.53
CA TYR A 180 -23.56 -30.74 -12.66
C TYR A 180 -22.15 -30.16 -12.53
N MET A 181 -21.86 -29.60 -11.36
CA MET A 181 -20.49 -29.39 -10.90
C MET A 181 -19.88 -30.76 -10.63
N LYS A 182 -18.86 -31.13 -11.40
CA LYS A 182 -17.98 -32.22 -11.00
C LYS A 182 -17.30 -31.79 -9.71
N ASN A 183 -17.29 -32.66 -8.72
CA ASN A 183 -16.35 -32.49 -7.62
C ASN A 183 -14.97 -32.70 -8.24
N ASP A 184 -14.17 -31.65 -8.31
CA ASP A 184 -12.74 -31.77 -8.60
C ASP A 184 -12.07 -32.37 -7.34
N GLU A 185 -12.37 -33.64 -7.07
CA GLU A 185 -11.60 -34.47 -6.13
C GLU A 185 -10.40 -35.03 -6.89
N GLU A 186 -9.49 -34.14 -7.28
CA GLU A 186 -8.12 -34.49 -7.66
C GLU A 186 -7.18 -33.34 -7.24
N GLU A 187 -6.62 -33.52 -6.05
CA GLU A 187 -5.27 -33.08 -5.64
C GLU A 187 -4.98 -31.57 -5.58
N GLU A 188 -5.41 -30.91 -4.51
CA GLU A 188 -4.59 -29.85 -3.89
C GLU A 188 -3.84 -30.48 -2.70
N GLU A 189 -2.68 -31.03 -3.03
CA GLU A 189 -1.56 -31.23 -2.10
C GLU A 189 -1.43 -29.98 -1.22
N GLU A 190 -1.36 -30.18 0.10
CA GLU A 190 -1.02 -29.11 1.03
C GLU A 190 0.29 -28.46 0.58
N VAL A 191 0.20 -27.26 -0.02
CA VAL A 191 1.38 -26.41 -0.20
C VAL A 191 1.72 -25.82 1.16
N GLU A 192 2.40 -26.62 1.96
CA GLU A 192 3.31 -26.15 2.99
C GLU A 192 4.35 -25.25 2.28
N PRO A 193 4.56 -23.99 2.69
CA PRO A 193 5.54 -23.13 2.04
C PRO A 193 6.95 -23.62 2.39
N GLN A 194 7.47 -24.57 1.63
CA GLN A 194 8.88 -24.93 1.65
C GLN A 194 9.68 -23.76 1.08
N SER A 195 10.19 -22.95 2.01
CA SER A 195 11.34 -22.08 1.83
C SER A 195 12.53 -22.89 1.33
N ILE A 196 12.85 -22.77 0.05
CA ILE A 196 14.18 -23.13 -0.46
C ILE A 196 15.02 -21.85 -0.44
N LEU A 197 15.72 -21.63 0.66
CA LEU A 197 16.99 -20.90 0.67
C LEU A 197 18.09 -21.96 0.68
N ASP A 198 18.59 -22.28 -0.52
CA ASP A 198 19.96 -22.76 -0.63
C ASP A 198 20.87 -21.60 -0.23
N THR A 199 21.63 -21.76 0.86
CA THR A 199 23.10 -21.78 0.81
C THR A 199 23.70 -21.92 2.21
N SER A 200 24.54 -22.95 2.31
CA SER A 200 25.71 -23.11 3.19
C SER A 200 25.52 -23.05 4.71
N ASN A 201 25.75 -24.22 5.32
CA ASN A 201 26.32 -24.40 6.65
C ASN A 201 27.31 -23.29 7.05
N ASP A 202 27.10 -22.71 8.22
CA ASP A 202 28.20 -22.34 9.13
C ASP A 202 27.72 -22.42 10.59
N PRO A 203 28.21 -23.38 11.40
CA PRO A 203 28.04 -23.38 12.84
C PRO A 203 29.28 -22.77 13.51
N GLU A 204 29.25 -21.46 13.79
CA GLU A 204 30.18 -20.88 14.78
C GLU A 204 29.40 -20.34 15.98
N GLU A 205 29.48 -21.12 17.06
CA GLU A 205 29.14 -20.72 18.41
C GLU A 205 29.96 -19.48 18.82
N GLY A 206 29.32 -18.53 19.51
CA GLY A 206 29.99 -17.34 20.03
C GLY A 206 29.17 -16.63 21.09
N GLU A 207 29.46 -16.99 22.33
CA GLU A 207 28.80 -16.71 23.61
C GLU A 207 29.02 -15.25 24.14
N ILE A 208 27.91 -14.58 24.55
CA ILE A 208 27.68 -13.78 25.80
C ILE A 208 28.18 -12.31 25.99
N ASP A 209 27.40 -11.62 26.85
CA ASP A 209 27.59 -10.35 27.59
C ASP A 209 28.43 -10.53 28.89
#